data_AF-A0A4R2N475-F1
#
_entry.id   AF-A0A4R2N475-F1
#
_cell.length_a   1.000
_cell.length_b   1.000
_cell.length_c   1.000
_cell.angle_alpha   90.00
_cell.angle_beta   90.00
_cell.angle_gamma   90.00
#
_symmetry.space_group_name_H-M   'P 1'
#
loop_
_entity.id
_entity.type
_entity.pdbx_description
1 polymer ?
#
loop_
_entity_poly.entity_id
_entity_poly.type
_entity_poly.pdbx_seq_one_letter_code
_entity_poly.pdbx_strand_id
1 'polypeptide(L)' 'MTPSQPIENANNADLRGSWLALQRAALRARQIAAQTGTAVVVMRNGVLEHVYPQVGHTDSPPKDAAPVNGKPT' A
#
# COMPACT_ATOMS: atom_id res chain seq x y z
N MET A 1 8.56 -9.68 -23.57
CA MET A 1 8.86 -9.32 -22.17
C MET A 1 8.18 -10.36 -21.29
N THR A 2 8.93 -11.21 -20.60
CA THR A 2 8.37 -12.18 -19.66
C THR A 2 7.67 -11.43 -18.53
N PRO A 3 6.41 -11.78 -18.16
CA PRO A 3 5.76 -11.14 -17.02
C PRO A 3 6.63 -11.39 -15.79
N SER A 4 7.03 -10.30 -15.11
CA SER A 4 7.71 -10.40 -13.82
C SER A 4 6.75 -11.14 -12.89
N GLN A 5 7.20 -12.24 -12.29
CA GLN A 5 6.38 -12.97 -11.33
C GLN A 5 5.98 -12.06 -10.16
N PRO A 6 4.84 -12.33 -9.51
CA PRO A 6 4.46 -11.64 -8.28
C PRO A 6 5.59 -11.70 -7.24
N ILE A 7 5.73 -10.67 -6.41
CA ILE A 7 6.81 -10.58 -5.42
C ILE A 7 6.69 -11.67 -4.34
N GLU A 8 5.49 -12.17 -4.14
CA GLU A 8 5.13 -13.32 -3.31
C GLU A 8 5.81 -14.62 -3.78
N ASN A 9 6.17 -14.70 -5.07
CA ASN A 9 6.86 -15.84 -5.67
C ASN A 9 8.37 -15.63 -5.79
N ALA A 10 8.92 -14.56 -5.19
CA ALA A 10 10.34 -14.29 -5.26
C ALA A 10 11.19 -15.45 -4.70
N ASN A 11 12.30 -15.73 -5.38
CA ASN A 11 13.29 -16.72 -4.94
C ASN A 11 13.85 -16.36 -3.55
N ASN A 12 14.03 -15.06 -3.29
CA ASN A 12 14.44 -14.57 -1.97
C ASN A 12 13.26 -14.61 -0.98
N ALA A 13 13.46 -15.30 0.14
CA ALA A 13 12.47 -15.46 1.20
C ALA A 13 12.02 -14.12 1.81
N ASP A 14 12.93 -13.16 1.97
CA ASP A 14 12.61 -11.86 2.56
C ASP A 14 11.65 -11.05 1.69
N LEU A 15 11.74 -11.23 0.37
CA LEU A 15 10.87 -10.54 -0.59
C LEU A 15 9.46 -11.11 -0.60
N ARG A 16 9.27 -12.41 -0.35
CA ARG A 16 7.92 -13.02 -0.34
C ARG A 16 7.00 -12.41 0.71
N GLY A 17 7.57 -11.97 1.85
CA GLY A 17 6.84 -11.30 2.92
C GLY A 17 6.81 -9.77 2.81
N SER A 18 7.61 -9.17 1.91
CA SER A 18 7.85 -7.73 1.92
C SER A 18 6.62 -6.92 1.52
N TRP A 19 5.74 -7.46 0.66
CA TRP A 19 4.55 -6.72 0.22
C TRP A 19 3.63 -6.35 1.38
N LEU A 20 3.32 -7.32 2.25
CA LEU A 20 2.50 -7.08 3.44
C LEU A 20 3.20 -6.14 4.44
N ALA A 21 4.52 -6.25 4.57
CA ALA A 21 5.31 -5.34 5.41
C ALA A 21 5.25 -3.90 4.89
N LEU A 22 5.36 -3.70 3.57
CA LEU A 22 5.26 -2.39 2.92
C LEU A 22 3.87 -1.77 3.09
N GLN A 23 2.80 -2.55 2.99
CA GLN A 23 1.44 -2.04 3.23
C GLN A 23 1.28 -1.51 4.67
N ARG A 24 1.77 -2.26 5.66
CA ARG A 24 1.76 -1.84 7.07
C ARG A 24 2.60 -0.58 7.29
N ALA A 25 3.78 -0.53 6.70
CA ALA A 25 4.66 0.63 6.77
C ALA A 25 3.99 1.87 6.14
N ALA A 26 3.36 1.72 4.98
CA ALA A 26 2.66 2.81 4.30
C ALA A 26 1.48 3.34 5.13
N LEU A 27 0.69 2.45 5.73
CA LEU A 27 -0.40 2.83 6.64
C LEU A 27 0.12 3.63 7.82
N ARG A 28 1.20 3.15 8.47
CA ARG A 28 1.81 3.84 9.61
C ARG A 28 2.41 5.20 9.22
N ALA A 29 3.07 5.27 8.08
CA ALA A 29 3.64 6.53 7.57
C ALA A 29 2.55 7.58 7.36
N ARG A 30 1.39 7.22 6.81
CA ARG A 30 0.26 8.15 6.64
C ARG A 30 -0.33 8.60 7.97
N GLN A 31 -0.44 7.71 8.95
CA GLN A 31 -0.87 8.08 10.30
C GLN A 31 0.08 9.11 10.94
N ILE A 32 1.40 8.88 10.86
CA ILE A 32 2.40 9.81 11.40
C ILE A 32 2.36 11.14 10.64
N ALA A 33 2.25 11.09 9.32
CA ALA A 33 2.17 12.29 8.48
C ALA A 33 0.96 13.15 8.84
N ALA A 34 -0.21 12.54 9.04
CA ALA A 34 -1.42 13.24 9.46
C ALA A 34 -1.26 13.87 10.87
N GLN A 35 -0.64 13.15 11.81
CA GLN A 35 -0.41 13.63 13.18
C GLN A 35 0.61 14.77 13.25
N THR A 36 1.59 14.78 12.35
CA THR A 36 2.70 15.75 12.37
C THR A 36 2.51 16.89 11.37
N GLY A 37 1.43 16.88 10.60
CA GLY A 37 1.19 17.86 9.54
C GLY A 37 2.21 17.79 8.40
N THR A 38 2.83 16.63 8.18
CA THR A 38 3.83 16.42 7.13
C THR A 38 3.22 15.72 5.92
N ALA A 39 3.89 15.80 4.77
CA ALA A 39 3.45 15.15 3.53
C ALA A 39 4.02 13.72 3.42
N VAL A 40 3.24 12.83 2.82
CA VAL A 40 3.74 11.59 2.21
C VAL A 40 4.03 11.89 0.74
N VAL A 41 5.29 11.70 0.34
CA VAL A 41 5.73 11.92 -1.04
C VAL A 41 5.56 10.62 -1.83
N VAL A 42 4.83 10.66 -2.94
CA VAL A 42 4.60 9.50 -3.81
C VAL A 42 4.96 9.84 -5.25
N MET A 43 5.38 8.84 -6.02
CA MET A 43 5.55 8.99 -7.46
C MET A 43 4.37 8.34 -8.18
N ARG A 44 3.65 9.10 -9.01
CA ARG A 44 2.56 8.60 -9.85
C ARG A 44 2.81 9.04 -11.28
N ASN A 45 2.85 8.07 -12.20
CA ASN A 45 3.09 8.33 -13.62
C ASN A 45 4.34 9.20 -13.88
N GLY A 46 5.41 8.98 -13.10
CA GLY A 46 6.66 9.75 -13.18
C GLY A 46 6.64 11.14 -12.54
N VAL A 47 5.51 11.56 -11.95
CA VAL A 47 5.38 12.84 -11.24
C VAL A 47 5.50 12.62 -9.74
N LEU A 48 6.30 13.44 -9.06
CA LEU A 48 6.37 13.50 -7.60
C LEU A 48 5.18 14.32 -7.07
N GLU A 49 4.35 13.69 -6.24
CA GLU A 49 3.19 14.28 -5.60
C GLU A 49 3.38 14.32 -4.08
N HIS A 50 2.99 15.44 -3.46
CA HIS A 50 2.91 15.58 -2.01
C HIS A 50 1.47 15.35 -1.55
N VAL A 51 1.25 14.26 -0.82
CA VAL A 51 -0.05 13.90 -0.26
C VAL A 51 -0.07 14.29 1.21
N TYR A 52 -1.02 15.13 1.61
CA TYR A 52 -1.23 15.51 3.00
C TYR A 52 -2.41 14.71 3.58
N PRO A 53 -2.15 13.58 4.25
CA PRO A 53 -3.21 12.77 4.83
C PRO A 53 -3.91 13.52 5.96
N GLN A 54 -5.23 13.39 5.99
CA GLN A 54 -6.08 14.03 6.98
C GLN A 54 -6.38 13.06 8.12
N VAL A 55 -6.40 13.56 9.36
CA VAL A 55 -6.68 12.75 10.54
C VAL A 55 -8.13 12.26 10.46
N GLY A 56 -8.34 10.94 10.43
CA GLY A 56 -9.68 10.33 10.36
C GLY A 56 -10.14 9.90 8.96
N HIS A 57 -9.39 10.18 7.90
CA HIS A 57 -9.63 9.59 6.60
C HIS A 57 -8.90 8.26 6.52
N THR A 58 -9.62 7.17 6.81
CA THR A 58 -9.17 5.85 6.38
C THR A 58 -9.13 5.88 4.87
N ASP A 59 -7.96 5.65 4.28
CA ASP A 59 -7.87 5.43 2.84
C ASP A 59 -8.87 4.32 2.52
N SER A 60 -9.90 4.67 1.74
CA SER A 60 -10.81 3.66 1.24
C SER A 60 -9.94 2.62 0.51
N PRO A 61 -10.14 1.31 0.74
CA PRO A 61 -9.39 0.29 0.04
C PRO A 61 -9.50 0.54 -1.48
N PRO A 62 -8.48 0.15 -2.26
CA PRO A 62 -8.54 0.30 -3.71
C PRO A 62 -9.86 -0.28 -4.21
N LYS A 63 -10.56 0.50 -5.05
CA LYS A 63 -11.92 0.24 -5.56
C LYS A 63 -12.02 -1.06 -6.38
N ASP A 64 -10.89 -1.73 -6.60
CA ASP A 64 -10.74 -3.00 -7.32
C ASP A 64 -10.39 -4.19 -6.42
N ALA A 65 -10.43 -4.04 -5.08
CA ALA A 65 -10.44 -5.18 -4.18
C ALA A 65 -11.78 -5.91 -4.36
N ALA A 66 -11.80 -6.88 -5.28
CA ALA A 66 -12.93 -7.76 -5.54
C ALA A 66 -13.50 -8.32 -4.21
N PRO A 67 -14.83 -8.46 -4.08
CA PRO A 67 -15.42 -8.99 -2.87
C PRO A 67 -14.93 -10.43 -2.69
N VAL A 68 -14.18 -10.69 -1.61
CA VAL A 68 -13.92 -12.05 -1.15
C VAL A 68 -15.26 -12.60 -0.64
N ASN A 69 -15.96 -13.29 -1.54
CA ASN A 69 -17.24 -13.91 -1.24
C ASN A 69 -16.99 -15.15 -0.37
N GLY A 70 -16.84 -14.93 0.94
CA GLY A 70 -16.81 -15.99 1.94
C GLY A 70 -18.20 -16.61 2.06
N LYS A 71 -18.40 -17.74 1.38
CA LYS A 71 -19.59 -18.59 1.49
C LYS A 71 -19.73 -19.06 2.95
N PRO A 72 -20.91 -18.98 3.58
CA PRO A 72 -21.10 -19.56 4.91
C PRO A 72 -21.25 -21.08 4.76
N THR A 73 -20.49 -21.84 5.53
CA THR A 73 -20.80 -23.23 5.87
C THR A 73 -20.34 -23.49 7.28
#